data_AF-A0A9E3SZV4-F1
#
_entry.id   AF-A0A9E3SZV4-F1
#
_cell.length_a   1.000
_cell.length_b   1.000
_cell.length_c   1.000
_cell.angle_alpha   90.00
_cell.angle_beta   90.00
_cell.angle_gamma   90.00
#
_symmetry.space_group_name_H-M   'P 1'
#
loop_
_entity.id
_entity.type
_entity.pdbx_description
1 polymer ?
#
loop_
_entity_poly.entity_id
_entity_poly.type
_entity_poly.pdbx_seq_one_letter_code
_entity_poly.pdbx_strand_id
1 'polypeptide(L)'
;MILSADLLWRINNEYQKRLKQTQTYLGLLEQLTLVQGGDGSTLAALRMALEQIEVLYQEHREWRYRYYYESADTHRMVQSHGAVQEALAHFSRMRSRHEYQLARLQSTLLHIPRPDPLLTRVPIGDLWVMSEFAITDLSRFDDYMRSLTVSSH
;
A
#
# COMPACT_ATOMS: atom_id res chain seq x y z
N MET A 1 24.62 10.26 0.17
CA MET A 1 23.17 10.26 -0.11
C MET A 1 22.61 11.54 0.47
N ILE A 2 22.12 12.48 -0.34
CA ILE A 2 21.52 13.71 0.19
C ILE A 2 20.09 13.37 0.59
N LEU A 3 19.88 13.07 1.87
CA LEU A 3 18.54 12.92 2.44
C LEU A 3 17.88 14.30 2.48
N SER A 4 16.80 14.46 1.73
CA SER A 4 16.09 15.73 1.58
C SER A 4 14.63 15.62 2.01
N ALA A 5 14.06 16.74 2.41
CA ALA A 5 12.62 16.89 2.66
C ALA A 5 11.80 16.48 1.42
N ASP A 6 12.29 16.75 0.21
CA ASP A 6 11.64 16.34 -1.05
C ASP A 6 11.57 14.81 -1.19
N LEU A 7 12.66 14.09 -0.87
CA LEU A 7 12.67 12.63 -0.89
C LEU A 7 11.64 12.05 0.09
N LEU A 8 11.59 12.58 1.32
CA LEU A 8 10.63 12.17 2.33
C LEU A 8 9.18 12.41 1.88
N TRP A 9 8.90 13.57 1.29
CA TRP A 9 7.59 13.92 0.73
C TRP A 9 7.16 12.95 -0.38
N ARG A 10 8.06 12.66 -1.33
CA ARG A 10 7.79 11.72 -2.44
C ARG A 10 7.47 10.32 -1.92
N ILE A 11 8.28 9.82 -0.99
CA ILE A 11 8.08 8.51 -0.37
C ILE A 11 6.73 8.43 0.33
N ASN A 12 6.40 9.40 1.18
CA ASN A 12 5.13 9.45 1.88
C ASN A 12 3.94 9.43 0.92
N ASN A 13 3.95 10.30 -0.09
CA ASN A 13 2.80 10.45 -0.99
C ASN A 13 2.59 9.24 -1.88
N GLU A 14 3.67 8.72 -2.48
CA GLU A 14 3.55 7.57 -3.37
C GLU A 14 3.17 6.31 -2.58
N TYR A 15 3.71 6.13 -1.37
CA TYR A 15 3.32 5.00 -0.53
C TYR A 15 1.85 5.07 -0.10
N GLN A 16 1.40 6.25 0.35
CA GLN A 16 -0.01 6.48 0.70
C GLN A 16 -0.94 6.23 -0.49
N LYS A 17 -0.56 6.68 -1.68
CA LYS A 17 -1.32 6.48 -2.92
C LYS A 17 -1.48 5.00 -3.24
N ARG A 18 -0.40 4.22 -3.21
CA ARG A 18 -0.43 2.77 -3.50
C ARG A 18 -1.23 1.98 -2.47
N LEU A 19 -1.12 2.34 -1.19
CA LEU A 19 -1.96 1.78 -0.13
C LEU A 19 -3.45 2.02 -0.42
N LYS A 20 -3.81 3.28 -0.67
CA LYS A 20 -5.21 3.66 -0.95
C LYS A 20 -5.75 2.99 -2.21
N GLN A 21 -4.94 2.88 -3.26
CA GLN A 21 -5.32 2.21 -4.49
C GLN A 21 -5.59 0.72 -4.25
N THR A 22 -4.71 0.05 -3.52
CA THR A 22 -4.85 -1.37 -3.15
C THR A 22 -6.14 -1.59 -2.34
N GLN A 23 -6.37 -0.77 -1.31
CA GLN A 23 -7.59 -0.82 -0.51
C GLN A 23 -8.85 -0.62 -1.36
N THR A 24 -8.81 0.35 -2.29
CA THR A 24 -9.95 0.66 -3.17
C THR A 24 -10.30 -0.51 -4.07
N TYR A 25 -9.32 -1.11 -4.76
CA TYR A 25 -9.59 -2.21 -5.68
C TYR A 25 -10.05 -3.48 -4.96
N LEU A 26 -9.44 -3.81 -3.81
CA LEU A 26 -9.91 -4.92 -2.99
C LEU A 26 -11.33 -4.69 -2.46
N GLY A 27 -11.67 -3.47 -2.05
CA GLY A 27 -12.99 -3.13 -1.55
C GLY A 27 -14.07 -3.23 -2.63
N LEU A 28 -13.78 -2.74 -3.83
CA LEU A 28 -14.68 -2.89 -4.98
C LEU A 28 -14.83 -4.37 -5.38
N LEU A 29 -13.75 -5.15 -5.32
CA LEU A 29 -13.76 -6.58 -5.65
C LEU A 29 -14.58 -7.39 -4.62
N GLU A 30 -14.47 -7.05 -3.34
CA GLU A 30 -15.30 -7.62 -2.27
C GLU A 30 -16.78 -7.32 -2.53
N GLN A 31 -17.13 -6.05 -2.76
CA GLN A 31 -18.51 -5.63 -3.01
C GLN A 31 -19.11 -6.32 -4.24
N LEU A 32 -18.34 -6.42 -5.32
CA LEU A 32 -18.77 -7.09 -6.53
C LEU A 32 -19.00 -8.59 -6.29
N THR A 33 -18.08 -9.24 -5.59
CA THR A 33 -18.19 -10.67 -5.24
C THR A 33 -19.43 -10.91 -4.38
N LEU A 34 -19.71 -10.01 -3.44
CA LEU A 34 -20.90 -10.08 -2.59
C LEU A 34 -22.19 -9.94 -3.40
N VAL A 35 -22.27 -8.99 -4.34
CA VAL A 35 -23.48 -8.73 -5.15
C VAL A 35 -23.74 -9.86 -6.16
N GLN A 36 -22.69 -10.44 -6.75
CA GLN A 36 -22.81 -11.48 -7.78
C GLN A 36 -22.98 -12.89 -7.20
N GLY A 37 -23.12 -13.03 -5.87
CA GLY A 37 -23.28 -14.33 -5.22
C GLY A 37 -22.02 -15.20 -5.29
N GLY A 38 -20.84 -14.56 -5.25
CA GLY A 38 -19.56 -15.24 -5.28
C GLY A 38 -19.36 -16.21 -4.11
N ASP A 39 -18.41 -17.13 -4.29
CA ASP A 39 -18.13 -18.17 -3.30
C ASP A 39 -17.70 -17.58 -1.94
N GLY A 40 -18.17 -18.22 -0.86
CA GLY A 40 -17.93 -17.78 0.51
C GLY A 40 -16.45 -17.77 0.89
N SER A 41 -15.64 -18.67 0.32
CA SER A 41 -14.20 -18.71 0.58
C SER A 41 -13.47 -17.52 -0.07
N THR A 42 -13.83 -17.16 -1.29
CA THR A 42 -13.32 -15.97 -1.98
C THR A 42 -13.66 -14.71 -1.20
N LEU A 43 -14.91 -14.55 -0.76
CA LEU A 43 -15.32 -13.41 0.03
C LEU A 43 -14.57 -13.31 1.37
N ALA A 44 -14.42 -14.44 2.08
CA ALA A 44 -13.68 -14.48 3.33
C ALA A 44 -12.22 -14.06 3.15
N ALA A 45 -11.57 -14.54 2.08
CA ALA A 45 -10.19 -14.20 1.81
C ALA A 45 -10.00 -12.74 1.36
N LEU A 46 -10.96 -12.16 0.63
CA LEU A 46 -10.97 -10.72 0.31
C LEU A 46 -11.14 -9.84 1.56
N ARG A 47 -11.97 -10.26 2.52
CA ARG A 47 -12.11 -9.56 3.82
C ARG A 47 -10.83 -9.60 4.62
N MET A 48 -10.20 -10.77 4.71
CA MET A 48 -8.88 -10.90 5.36
C MET A 48 -7.83 -10.03 4.66
N ALA A 49 -7.88 -9.92 3.33
CA ALA A 49 -7.00 -9.05 2.56
C ALA A 49 -7.20 -7.56 2.93
N LEU A 50 -8.45 -7.11 2.98
CA LEU A 50 -8.81 -5.75 3.37
C LEU A 50 -8.38 -5.41 4.79
N GLU A 51 -8.59 -6.32 5.75
CA GLU A 51 -8.14 -6.17 7.13
C GLU A 51 -6.61 -6.00 7.20
N GLN A 52 -5.85 -6.80 6.45
CA GLN A 52 -4.39 -6.65 6.41
C GLN A 52 -3.95 -5.31 5.82
N ILE A 53 -4.57 -4.87 4.72
CA ILE A 53 -4.27 -3.56 4.12
C ILE A 53 -4.63 -2.41 5.08
N GLU A 54 -5.72 -2.53 5.82
CA GLU A 54 -6.09 -1.54 6.83
C GLU A 54 -5.06 -1.45 7.95
N VAL A 55 -4.49 -2.57 8.40
CA VAL A 55 -3.37 -2.58 9.35
C VAL A 55 -2.17 -1.82 8.79
N LEU A 56 -1.77 -2.07 7.53
CA LEU A 56 -0.67 -1.33 6.89
C LEU A 56 -0.96 0.18 6.79
N TYR A 57 -2.22 0.53 6.54
CA TYR A 57 -2.66 1.92 6.47
C TYR A 57 -2.57 2.61 7.83
N GLN A 58 -2.99 1.94 8.91
CA GLN A 58 -2.87 2.48 10.27
C GLN A 58 -1.40 2.59 10.71
N GLU A 59 -0.56 1.59 10.46
CA GLU A 59 0.89 1.69 10.76
C GLU A 59 1.54 2.86 10.02
N HIS A 60 1.20 3.06 8.74
CA HIS A 60 1.69 4.21 7.97
C HIS A 60 1.15 5.54 8.52
N ARG A 61 -0.12 5.59 8.93
CA ARG A 61 -0.71 6.76 9.56
C ARG A 61 0.04 7.11 10.85
N GLU A 62 0.25 6.15 11.73
CA GLU A 62 1.01 6.33 12.97
C GLU A 62 2.44 6.81 12.71
N TRP A 63 3.13 6.22 11.72
CA TRP A 63 4.44 6.70 11.30
C TRP A 63 4.41 8.19 10.91
N ARG A 64 3.39 8.63 10.16
CA ARG A 64 3.28 10.05 9.79
C ARG A 64 3.14 10.96 11.01
N TYR A 65 2.24 10.61 11.92
CA TYR A 65 2.01 11.39 13.14
C TYR A 65 3.23 11.44 14.06
N ARG A 66 4.04 10.38 14.06
CA ARG A 66 5.16 10.26 14.99
C ARG A 66 6.48 10.81 14.43
N TYR A 67 6.70 10.73 13.12
CA TYR A 67 8.01 11.01 12.53
C TYR A 67 7.97 11.94 11.31
N TYR A 68 6.90 11.92 10.52
CA TYR A 68 6.81 12.73 9.31
C TYR A 68 6.42 14.18 9.61
N TYR A 69 5.54 14.40 10.59
CA TYR A 69 5.08 15.72 10.99
C TYR A 69 5.92 16.31 12.14
N GLU A 70 6.15 17.63 12.10
CA GLU A 70 6.75 18.40 13.20
C GLU A 70 5.85 18.40 14.43
N SER A 71 4.53 18.47 14.22
CA SER A 71 3.53 18.30 15.25
C SER A 71 2.24 17.73 14.67
N ALA A 72 1.49 17.00 15.51
CA ALA A 72 0.20 16.43 15.13
C ALA A 72 -0.84 17.52 14.79
N ASP A 73 -0.71 18.73 15.33
CA ASP A 73 -1.70 19.80 15.14
C ASP A 73 -1.50 20.57 13.83
N THR A 74 -0.24 20.76 13.42
CA THR A 74 0.08 21.59 12.24
C THR A 74 0.13 20.78 10.96
N HIS A 75 0.33 19.45 11.07
CA HIS A 75 0.61 18.55 9.94
C HIS A 75 1.69 19.09 8.99
N ARG A 76 2.62 19.92 9.49
CA ARG A 76 3.79 20.38 8.74
C ARG A 76 4.82 19.27 8.71
N MET A 77 5.36 18.97 7.53
CA MET A 77 6.39 17.95 7.39
C MET A 77 7.71 18.45 7.99
N VAL A 78 8.44 17.56 8.69
CA VAL A 78 9.77 17.84 9.21
C VAL A 78 10.73 18.33 8.12
N GLN A 79 11.50 19.37 8.44
CA GLN A 79 12.43 20.00 7.49
C GLN A 79 13.91 19.78 7.85
N SER A 80 14.23 19.56 9.13
CA SER A 80 15.62 19.44 9.56
C SER A 80 16.23 18.12 9.07
N HIS A 81 17.51 18.15 8.70
CA HIS A 81 18.20 16.97 8.16
C HIS A 81 18.11 15.76 9.11
N GLY A 82 18.30 15.97 10.41
CA GLY A 82 18.20 14.92 11.43
C GLY A 82 16.80 14.29 11.51
N ALA A 83 15.75 15.11 11.54
CA ALA A 83 14.37 14.62 11.59
C ALA A 83 13.97 13.90 10.29
N VAL A 84 14.40 14.41 9.14
CA VAL A 84 14.20 13.75 7.84
C VAL A 84 14.88 12.37 7.81
N GLN A 85 16.13 12.29 8.27
CA GLN A 85 16.85 11.02 8.36
C GLN A 85 16.16 10.03 9.30
N GLU A 86 15.71 10.49 10.47
CA GLU A 86 14.97 9.68 11.43
C GLU A 86 13.66 9.16 10.83
N ALA A 87 12.88 10.02 10.19
CA ALA A 87 11.62 9.65 9.54
C ALA A 87 11.83 8.57 8.47
N LEU A 88 12.84 8.74 7.61
CA LEU A 88 13.18 7.76 6.57
C LEU A 88 13.67 6.43 7.16
N ALA A 89 14.46 6.46 8.23
CA ALA A 89 14.92 5.24 8.90
C ALA A 89 13.75 4.46 9.52
N HIS A 90 12.80 5.17 10.17
CA HIS A 90 11.59 4.55 10.70
C HIS A 90 10.64 4.05 9.61
N PHE A 91 10.54 4.78 8.49
CA PHE A 91 9.78 4.34 7.32
C PHE A 91 10.33 3.03 6.77
N SER A 92 11.65 2.95 6.56
CA SER A 92 12.31 1.75 6.04
C SER A 92 12.06 0.52 6.92
N ARG A 93 12.13 0.68 8.25
CA ARG A 93 11.82 -0.39 9.21
C ARG A 93 10.36 -0.84 9.12
N MET A 94 9.41 0.10 9.12
CA MET A 94 7.99 -0.20 8.94
C MET A 94 7.75 -0.92 7.61
N ARG A 95 8.34 -0.41 6.51
CA ARG A 95 8.18 -0.96 5.17
C ARG A 95 8.70 -2.38 5.05
N SER A 96 9.79 -2.72 5.73
CA SER A 96 10.32 -4.10 5.76
C SER A 96 9.30 -5.08 6.39
N ARG A 97 8.58 -4.65 7.43
CA ARG A 97 7.50 -5.46 8.03
C ARG A 97 6.30 -5.58 7.10
N HIS A 98 5.94 -4.48 6.44
CA HIS A 98 4.86 -4.45 5.46
C HIS A 98 5.16 -5.38 4.29
N GLU A 99 6.41 -5.49 3.84
CA GLU A 99 6.82 -6.41 2.77
C GLU A 99 6.46 -7.86 3.09
N TYR A 100 6.80 -8.31 4.30
CA TYR A 100 6.51 -9.65 4.74
C TYR A 100 4.99 -9.92 4.79
N GLN A 101 4.21 -8.94 5.27
CA GLN A 101 2.76 -9.04 5.29
C GLN A 101 2.16 -9.09 3.87
N LEU A 102 2.67 -8.25 2.96
CA LEU A 102 2.23 -8.23 1.56
C LEU A 102 2.58 -9.53 0.81
N ALA A 103 3.74 -10.12 1.07
CA ALA A 103 4.11 -11.42 0.51
C ALA A 103 3.15 -12.53 0.98
N ARG A 104 2.78 -12.52 2.26
CA ARG A 104 1.76 -13.44 2.80
C ARG A 104 0.39 -13.20 2.18
N LEU A 105 0.00 -11.94 2.00
CA LEU A 105 -1.25 -11.57 1.36
C LEU A 105 -1.31 -12.07 -0.10
N GLN A 106 -0.26 -11.83 -0.88
CA GLN A 106 -0.14 -12.33 -2.25
C GLN A 106 -0.25 -13.85 -2.28
N SER A 107 0.45 -14.54 -1.38
CA SER A 107 0.34 -16.00 -1.27
C SER A 107 -1.10 -16.43 -1.01
N THR A 108 -1.83 -15.79 -0.11
CA THR A 108 -3.24 -16.12 0.16
C THR A 108 -4.10 -15.93 -1.09
N LEU A 109 -3.95 -14.81 -1.81
CA LEU A 109 -4.75 -14.52 -3.00
C LEU A 109 -4.49 -15.50 -4.16
N LEU A 110 -3.25 -15.99 -4.29
CA LEU A 110 -2.88 -17.00 -5.31
C LEU A 110 -3.59 -18.36 -5.09
N HIS A 111 -4.04 -18.65 -3.88
CA HIS A 111 -4.74 -19.90 -3.58
C HIS A 111 -6.27 -19.81 -3.75
N ILE A 112 -6.79 -18.61 -4.02
CA ILE A 112 -8.21 -18.42 -4.28
C ILE A 112 -8.45 -18.66 -5.77
N PRO A 113 -9.47 -19.44 -6.15
CA PRO A 113 -9.85 -19.54 -7.55
C PRO A 113 -10.29 -18.17 -8.06
N ARG A 114 -9.65 -17.72 -9.14
CA ARG A 114 -10.03 -16.48 -9.82
C ARG A 114 -11.53 -16.53 -10.17
N PRO A 115 -12.33 -15.52 -9.78
CA PRO A 115 -13.72 -15.42 -10.20
C PRO A 115 -13.87 -15.34 -11.72
N ASP A 116 -15.04 -15.65 -12.25
CA ASP A 116 -15.32 -15.46 -13.69
C ASP A 116 -14.98 -14.02 -14.10
N PRO A 117 -14.07 -13.81 -15.09
CA PRO A 117 -13.69 -12.48 -15.56
C PRO A 117 -14.86 -11.61 -16.02
N LEU A 118 -15.97 -12.21 -16.43
CA LEU A 118 -17.19 -11.46 -16.78
C LEU A 118 -17.83 -10.82 -15.54
N LEU A 119 -17.69 -11.44 -14.37
CA LEU A 119 -18.19 -10.90 -13.12
C LEU A 119 -17.30 -9.77 -12.62
N THR A 120 -15.97 -9.86 -12.78
CA THR A 120 -15.02 -8.85 -12.28
C THR A 120 -14.77 -7.69 -13.24
N ARG A 121 -15.48 -7.62 -14.36
CA ARG A 121 -15.26 -6.59 -15.37
C ARG A 121 -15.92 -5.25 -15.01
N VAL A 122 -15.11 -4.20 -15.04
CA VAL A 122 -15.54 -2.80 -14.90
C VAL A 122 -15.09 -1.99 -16.13
N PRO A 123 -15.59 -0.76 -16.37
CA PRO A 123 -15.25 0.01 -17.57
C PRO A 123 -13.75 0.21 -17.82
N ILE A 124 -12.95 0.24 -16.74
CA ILE A 124 -11.51 0.48 -16.78
C ILE A 124 -10.66 -0.79 -16.81
N GLY A 125 -11.26 -1.98 -16.79
CA GLY A 125 -10.53 -3.25 -16.84
C GLY A 125 -11.16 -4.37 -16.01
N ASP A 126 -10.36 -5.41 -15.74
CA ASP A 126 -10.73 -6.49 -14.83
C ASP A 126 -10.24 -6.17 -13.43
N LEU A 127 -11.19 -6.07 -12.49
CA LEU A 127 -10.94 -5.65 -11.12
C LEU A 127 -10.08 -6.65 -10.32
N TRP A 128 -10.13 -7.93 -10.67
CA TRP A 128 -9.24 -8.96 -10.11
C TRP A 128 -7.79 -8.65 -10.48
N VAL A 129 -7.53 -8.48 -11.78
CA VAL A 129 -6.19 -8.17 -12.32
C VAL A 129 -5.69 -6.83 -11.79
N MET A 130 -6.56 -5.83 -11.68
CA MET A 130 -6.21 -4.53 -11.10
C MET A 130 -5.83 -4.65 -9.62
N SER A 131 -6.52 -5.48 -8.85
CA SER A 131 -6.20 -5.75 -7.44
C SER A 131 -4.85 -6.45 -7.31
N GLU A 132 -4.59 -7.48 -8.12
CA GLU A 132 -3.28 -8.17 -8.17
C GLU A 132 -2.15 -7.21 -8.53
N PHE A 133 -2.37 -6.35 -9.52
CA PHE A 133 -1.40 -5.34 -9.93
C PHE A 133 -1.13 -4.33 -8.81
N ALA A 134 -2.16 -3.81 -8.14
CA ALA A 134 -2.00 -2.85 -7.06
C ALA A 134 -1.21 -3.44 -5.87
N ILE A 135 -1.50 -4.68 -5.49
CA ILE A 135 -0.75 -5.37 -4.42
C ILE A 135 0.71 -5.59 -4.86
N THR A 136 0.94 -5.97 -6.11
CA THR A 136 2.29 -6.16 -6.67
C THR A 136 3.06 -4.84 -6.68
N ASP A 137 2.45 -3.75 -7.13
CA ASP A 137 3.07 -2.44 -7.17
C ASP A 137 3.37 -1.90 -5.75
N LEU A 138 2.49 -2.14 -4.79
CA LEU A 138 2.74 -1.83 -3.37
C LEU A 138 3.90 -2.67 -2.81
N SER A 139 3.97 -3.96 -3.17
CA SER A 139 5.05 -4.87 -2.75
C SER A 139 6.40 -4.50 -3.34
N ARG A 140 6.42 -3.91 -4.54
CA ARG A 140 7.63 -3.43 -5.24
C ARG A 140 8.01 -1.99 -4.91
N PHE A 141 7.50 -1.42 -3.82
CA PHE A 141 7.81 -0.04 -3.45
C PHE A 141 9.31 0.24 -3.27
N ASP A 142 10.11 -0.78 -2.92
CA ASP A 142 11.56 -0.64 -2.81
C ASP A 142 12.23 -0.34 -4.16
N ASP A 143 11.65 -0.82 -5.28
CA ASP A 143 12.11 -0.45 -6.63
C ASP A 143 11.87 1.03 -6.89
N TYR A 144 10.73 1.56 -6.46
CA TYR A 144 10.46 3.00 -6.54
C TYR A 144 11.46 3.80 -5.70
N MET A 145 11.73 3.39 -4.46
CA MET A 145 12.72 4.07 -3.62
C MET A 145 14.13 4.06 -4.27
N ARG A 146 14.53 2.92 -4.86
CA ARG A 146 15.80 2.82 -5.62
C ARG A 146 15.82 3.72 -6.86
N SER A 147 14.69 3.90 -7.55
CA SER A 147 14.62 4.77 -8.73
C SER A 147 14.86 6.25 -8.38
N LEU A 148 14.46 6.69 -7.18
CA LEU A 148 14.67 8.05 -6.70
C LEU A 148 16.14 8.33 -6.36
N THR A 149 16.88 7.31 -5.92
CA THR A 149 18.30 7.47 -5.57
C THR A 149 19.19 7.50 -6.81
N VAL A 150 18.85 6.76 -7.86
CA VAL A 150 19.62 6.73 -9.13
C VAL A 150 19.40 8.01 -9.96
N SER A 151 18.20 8.61 -9.90
CA SER A 151 17.84 9.80 -10.69
C SER A 151 18.37 11.14 -10.13
N SER A 152 19.18 11.09 -9.06
CA SER A 152 19.71 12.28 -8.36
C SER A 152 21.17 12.62 -8.74
N HIS A 153 21.65 12.13 -9.88
CA HIS A 153 23.00 12.34 -10.42
C HIS A 153 22.99 13.15 -11.70
#